data_AF-A0A897MWI4-F1
#
_entry.id   AF-A0A897MWI4-F1
#
_cell.length_a   1.000
_cell.length_b   1.000
_cell.length_c   1.000
_cell.angle_alpha   90.00
_cell.angle_beta   90.00
_cell.angle_gamma   90.00
#
_symmetry.space_group_name_H-M   'P 1'
#
loop_
_entity.id
_entity.type
_entity.pdbx_description
1 polymer ?
#
loop_
_entity_poly.entity_id
_entity_poly.type
_entity_poly.pdbx_seq_one_letter_code
_entity_poly.pdbx_strand_id
1 'polypeptide(L)'
;MDDSVRGTLEFAAVQLAAVVAGLHLYWAIPRLITAAQTDQPIYWDPRPLLFIVSGVAIIVALLLVRQQLLSRLRAYVLGIGLMLTYILGWAYWHLGGHMAVLPWVEDTHGHSHEGNPIVILAEHLVGSPIDGISKTAETLLLLTLVLLVYAEYAHSSDDAPSVSSTDSSDPEDG
;
A
#
# COMPACT_ATOMS: atom_id res chain seq x y z
N MET A 1 7.89 -8.28 20.73
CA MET A 1 8.88 -7.82 19.73
C MET A 1 9.70 -6.73 20.39
N ASP A 2 11.02 -6.82 20.36
CA ASP A 2 11.87 -5.87 21.07
C ASP A 2 11.71 -4.44 20.52
N ASP A 3 11.85 -3.44 21.40
CA ASP A 3 11.67 -2.02 21.05
C ASP A 3 12.65 -1.55 19.96
N SER A 4 13.87 -2.11 19.93
CA SER A 4 14.87 -1.80 18.91
C SER A 4 14.45 -2.28 17.52
N VAL A 5 13.85 -3.48 17.44
CA VAL A 5 13.31 -4.04 16.20
C VAL A 5 12.10 -3.22 15.74
N ARG A 6 11.21 -2.85 16.67
CA ARG A 6 10.09 -1.95 16.37
C ARG A 6 10.57 -0.63 15.79
N GLY A 7 11.48 0.05 16.47
CA GLY A 7 12.01 1.33 16.01
C GLY A 7 12.65 1.23 14.63
N THR A 8 13.35 0.14 14.35
CA THR A 8 13.95 -0.13 13.04
C THR A 8 12.88 -0.30 11.95
N LEU A 9 11.82 -1.08 12.22
CA LEU A 9 10.71 -1.27 11.29
C LEU A 9 9.92 0.02 11.06
N GLU A 10 9.65 0.80 12.10
CA GLU A 10 8.98 2.10 11.99
C GLU A 10 9.81 3.08 11.15
N PHE A 11 11.13 3.13 11.36
CA PHE A 11 12.03 3.91 10.53
C PHE A 11 12.02 3.45 9.07
N ALA A 12 12.14 2.14 8.83
CA ALA A 12 12.08 1.56 7.49
C ALA A 12 10.75 1.88 6.79
N ALA A 13 9.62 1.78 7.49
CA ALA A 13 8.30 2.11 6.96
C ALA A 13 8.22 3.58 6.51
N VAL A 14 8.77 4.52 7.28
CA VAL A 14 8.80 5.95 6.90
C VAL A 14 9.65 6.16 5.64
N GLN A 15 10.83 5.55 5.56
CA GLN A 15 11.70 5.68 4.37
C GLN A 15 11.04 5.08 3.13
N LEU A 16 10.48 3.87 3.26
CA LEU A 16 9.77 3.20 2.17
C LEU A 16 8.53 4.00 1.72
N ALA A 17 7.76 4.55 2.65
CA ALA A 17 6.62 5.40 2.33
C ALA A 17 7.04 6.66 1.56
N ALA A 18 8.14 7.30 1.96
CA ALA A 18 8.70 8.44 1.24
C ALA A 18 9.17 8.05 -0.17
N VAL A 19 9.83 6.91 -0.33
CA VAL A 19 10.25 6.37 -1.65
C VAL A 19 9.03 6.09 -2.53
N VAL A 20 8.01 5.42 -2.01
CA VAL A 20 6.78 5.10 -2.75
C VAL A 20 6.06 6.39 -3.18
N ALA A 21 5.92 7.38 -2.29
CA ALA A 21 5.33 8.67 -2.65
C ALA A 21 6.16 9.39 -3.73
N GLY A 22 7.50 9.40 -3.58
CA GLY A 22 8.42 10.00 -4.53
C GLY A 22 8.34 9.35 -5.92
N LEU A 23 8.31 8.03 -6.00
CA LEU A 23 8.19 7.28 -7.26
C LEU A 23 6.86 7.58 -7.96
N HIS A 24 5.75 7.61 -7.23
CA HIS A 24 4.44 7.96 -7.78
C HIS A 24 4.43 9.38 -8.35
N LEU A 25 4.93 10.36 -7.59
CA LEU A 25 5.00 11.75 -8.04
C LEU A 25 5.94 11.93 -9.23
N TYR A 26 7.11 11.29 -9.18
CA TYR A 26 8.10 11.32 -10.26
C TYR A 26 7.52 10.76 -11.57
N TRP A 27 6.79 9.64 -11.50
CA TRP A 27 6.19 9.03 -12.68
C TRP A 27 4.97 9.82 -13.19
N ALA A 28 4.16 10.35 -12.28
CA ALA A 28 2.86 10.91 -12.60
C ALA A 28 2.88 12.37 -13.05
N ILE A 29 3.70 13.24 -12.43
CA ILE A 29 3.72 14.67 -12.74
C ILE A 29 4.05 14.94 -14.21
N PRO A 30 5.12 14.37 -14.80
CA PRO A 30 5.42 14.60 -16.21
C PRO A 30 4.29 14.12 -17.13
N ARG A 31 3.65 13.00 -16.81
CA ARG A 31 2.55 12.43 -17.61
C ARG A 31 1.30 13.28 -17.56
N LEU A 32 0.95 13.82 -16.39
CA LEU A 32 -0.18 14.73 -16.26
C LEU A 32 0.07 16.05 -17.03
N ILE A 33 1.30 16.56 -17.00
CA ILE A 33 1.68 17.74 -17.78
C ILE A 33 1.56 17.46 -19.28
N THR A 34 2.10 16.34 -19.76
CA THR A 34 1.98 15.95 -21.17
C THR A 34 0.53 15.82 -21.59
N ALA A 35 -0.30 15.13 -20.79
CA ALA A 35 -1.73 14.99 -21.07
C ALA A 35 -2.43 16.35 -21.20
N ALA A 36 -2.12 17.30 -20.31
CA ALA A 36 -2.67 18.66 -20.38
C ALA A 36 -2.16 19.46 -21.60
N GLN A 37 -0.93 19.21 -22.05
CA GLN A 37 -0.34 19.87 -23.22
C GLN A 37 -0.87 19.33 -24.55
N THR A 38 -1.27 18.05 -24.59
CA THR A 38 -1.79 17.40 -25.80
C THR A 38 -3.33 17.35 -25.83
N ASP A 39 -4.00 18.10 -24.95
CA ASP A 39 -5.45 18.06 -24.75
C ASP A 39 -6.00 16.64 -24.58
N GLN A 40 -5.20 15.75 -23.99
CA GLN A 40 -5.58 14.37 -23.74
C GLN A 40 -6.57 14.33 -22.58
N PRO A 41 -7.78 13.78 -22.76
CA PRO A 41 -8.74 13.70 -21.68
C PRO A 41 -8.25 12.80 -20.53
N ILE A 42 -8.39 13.28 -19.29
CA ILE A 42 -7.89 12.60 -18.10
C ILE A 42 -8.56 11.24 -17.85
N TYR A 43 -9.74 11.01 -18.42
CA TYR A 43 -10.45 9.74 -18.32
C TYR A 43 -9.84 8.65 -19.20
N TRP A 44 -8.93 8.97 -20.14
CA TRP A 44 -8.19 7.96 -20.90
C TRP A 44 -7.07 7.31 -20.08
N ASP A 45 -6.41 8.06 -19.22
CA ASP A 45 -5.47 7.50 -18.25
C ASP A 45 -5.62 8.23 -16.90
N PRO A 46 -6.43 7.69 -15.97
CA PRO A 46 -6.63 8.32 -14.67
C PRO A 46 -5.43 8.16 -13.72
N ARG A 47 -4.46 7.29 -14.05
CA ARG A 47 -3.38 6.90 -13.12
C ARG A 47 -2.51 8.08 -12.68
N PRO A 48 -2.07 9.01 -13.55
CA PRO A 48 -1.25 10.14 -13.13
C PRO A 48 -1.93 10.98 -12.04
N LEU A 49 -3.22 11.28 -12.19
CA LEU A 49 -3.94 12.05 -11.19
C LEU A 49 -4.06 11.28 -9.86
N LEU A 50 -4.45 10.00 -9.93
CA LEU A 50 -4.60 9.15 -8.76
C LEU A 50 -3.28 9.03 -7.99
N PHE A 51 -2.16 8.84 -8.69
CA PHE A 51 -0.82 8.74 -8.10
C PHE A 51 -0.32 10.05 -7.50
N ILE A 52 -0.67 11.20 -8.07
CA ILE A 52 -0.36 12.49 -7.45
C ILE A 52 -1.14 12.66 -6.16
N VAL A 53 -2.45 12.45 -6.20
CA VAL A 53 -3.32 12.57 -5.02
C VAL A 53 -2.85 11.64 -3.92
N SER A 54 -2.56 10.39 -4.25
CA SER A 54 -2.13 9.39 -3.28
C SER A 54 -0.71 9.63 -2.76
N GLY A 55 0.22 10.07 -3.61
CA GLY A 55 1.57 10.48 -3.20
C GLY A 55 1.55 11.65 -2.20
N VAL A 56 0.72 12.66 -2.46
CA VAL A 56 0.48 13.77 -1.52
C VAL A 56 -0.17 13.26 -0.23
N ALA A 57 -1.16 12.37 -0.33
CA ALA A 57 -1.83 11.80 0.84
C ALA A 57 -0.86 11.03 1.75
N ILE A 58 0.10 10.30 1.19
CA ILE A 58 1.16 9.62 1.98
C ILE A 58 2.00 10.65 2.74
N ILE A 59 2.46 11.71 2.08
CA ILE A 59 3.26 12.77 2.72
C ILE A 59 2.47 13.42 3.86
N VAL A 60 1.20 13.74 3.62
CA VAL A 60 0.31 14.30 4.63
C VAL A 60 0.12 13.32 5.80
N ALA A 61 -0.10 12.03 5.53
CA ALA A 61 -0.25 11.03 6.58
C ALA A 61 1.01 10.93 7.48
N LEU A 62 2.21 10.97 6.89
CA LEU A 62 3.47 10.99 7.64
C LEU A 62 3.56 12.23 8.56
N LEU A 63 3.15 13.40 8.06
CA LEU A 63 3.10 14.64 8.86
C LEU A 63 2.06 14.53 9.98
N LEU A 64 0.88 13.98 9.72
CA LEU A 64 -0.17 13.81 10.73
C LEU A 64 0.25 12.84 11.84
N VAL A 65 0.95 11.74 11.50
CA VAL A 65 1.52 10.82 12.50
C VAL A 65 2.59 11.53 13.33
N ARG A 66 3.48 12.29 12.71
CA ARG A 66 4.51 13.08 13.41
C ARG A 66 3.90 14.08 14.40
N GLN A 67 2.82 14.73 14.01
CA GLN A 67 2.08 15.68 14.85
C GLN A 67 1.14 15.00 15.85
N GLN A 68 1.13 13.66 15.92
CA GLN A 68 0.27 12.86 16.80
C GLN A 68 -1.24 13.07 16.55
N LEU A 69 -1.60 13.58 15.36
CA LEU A 69 -2.99 13.78 14.92
C LEU A 69 -3.59 12.51 14.30
N LEU A 70 -2.75 11.59 13.86
CA LEU A 70 -3.14 10.28 13.34
C LEU A 70 -2.43 9.19 14.15
N SER A 71 -3.20 8.24 14.69
CA SER A 71 -2.61 7.12 15.43
C SER A 71 -1.81 6.19 14.51
N ARG A 72 -0.73 5.61 15.03
CA ARG A 72 0.15 4.72 14.27
C ARG A 72 -0.60 3.53 13.66
N LEU A 73 -1.43 2.86 14.45
CA LEU A 73 -2.24 1.74 13.98
C LEU A 73 -3.14 2.14 12.80
N ARG A 74 -3.81 3.29 12.86
CA ARG A 74 -4.63 3.79 11.74
C ARG A 74 -3.77 4.06 10.51
N ALA A 75 -2.62 4.69 10.68
CA ALA A 75 -1.69 4.93 9.58
C ALA A 75 -1.21 3.62 8.94
N TYR A 76 -0.92 2.58 9.72
CA TYR A 76 -0.49 1.28 9.20
C TYR A 76 -1.60 0.60 8.39
N VAL A 77 -2.83 0.56 8.91
CA VAL A 77 -3.97 -0.06 8.22
C VAL A 77 -4.31 0.69 6.93
N LEU A 78 -4.34 2.03 6.96
CA LEU A 78 -4.54 2.84 5.76
C LEU A 78 -3.43 2.62 4.73
N GLY A 79 -2.18 2.56 5.19
CA GLY A 79 -1.02 2.26 4.34
C GLY A 79 -1.11 0.87 3.70
N ILE A 80 -1.51 -0.16 4.43
CA ILE A 80 -1.75 -1.51 3.91
C ILE A 80 -2.80 -1.48 2.81
N GLY A 81 -3.95 -0.87 3.08
CA GLY A 81 -5.02 -0.75 2.08
C GLY A 81 -4.57 -0.04 0.81
N LEU A 82 -3.76 1.02 0.96
CA LEU A 82 -3.20 1.76 -0.16
C LEU A 82 -2.19 0.92 -0.96
N MET A 83 -1.28 0.19 -0.31
CA MET A 83 -0.32 -0.69 -1.00
C MET A 83 -1.02 -1.83 -1.75
N LEU A 84 -2.02 -2.45 -1.14
CA LEU A 84 -2.83 -3.47 -1.81
C LEU A 84 -3.53 -2.89 -3.05
N THR A 85 -4.06 -1.67 -2.95
CA THR A 85 -4.66 -0.97 -4.09
C THR A 85 -3.66 -0.77 -5.23
N TYR A 86 -2.42 -0.38 -4.94
CA TYR A 86 -1.40 -0.20 -5.98
C TYR A 86 -0.96 -1.51 -6.62
N ILE A 87 -0.78 -2.57 -5.84
CA ILE A 87 -0.32 -3.88 -6.34
C ILE A 87 -1.43 -4.53 -7.17
N LEU A 88 -2.65 -4.61 -6.62
CA LEU A 88 -3.78 -5.22 -7.31
C LEU A 88 -4.24 -4.39 -8.51
N GLY A 89 -4.26 -3.06 -8.37
CA GLY A 89 -4.56 -2.14 -9.47
C GLY A 89 -3.56 -2.26 -10.61
N TRP A 90 -2.26 -2.38 -10.30
CA TRP A 90 -1.22 -2.61 -11.31
C TRP A 90 -1.40 -3.97 -12.01
N ALA A 91 -1.65 -5.04 -11.26
CA ALA A 91 -1.86 -6.37 -11.84
C ALA A 91 -3.10 -6.38 -12.74
N TYR A 92 -4.21 -5.82 -12.26
CA TYR A 92 -5.45 -5.72 -13.01
C TYR A 92 -5.28 -4.90 -14.29
N TRP A 93 -4.58 -3.76 -14.24
CA TRP A 93 -4.30 -2.91 -15.40
C TRP A 93 -3.49 -3.63 -16.49
N HIS A 94 -2.43 -4.35 -16.10
CA HIS A 94 -1.55 -5.02 -17.05
C HIS A 94 -2.15 -6.31 -17.60
N LEU A 95 -2.93 -7.04 -16.81
CA LEU A 95 -3.66 -8.21 -17.30
C LEU A 95 -4.83 -7.80 -18.22
N GLY A 96 -5.48 -6.68 -17.93
CA GLY A 96 -6.57 -6.10 -18.73
C GLY A 96 -6.13 -5.37 -19.99
N GLY A 97 -4.88 -5.49 -20.45
CA GLY A 97 -4.47 -4.90 -21.73
C GLY A 97 -4.49 -3.37 -21.73
N HIS A 98 -4.16 -2.74 -20.60
CA HIS A 98 -4.01 -1.29 -20.41
C HIS A 98 -5.29 -0.45 -20.57
N MET A 99 -6.31 -0.88 -21.34
CA MET A 99 -7.54 -0.10 -21.55
C MET A 99 -8.85 -0.89 -21.38
N ALA A 100 -8.82 -2.22 -21.16
CA ALA A 100 -10.05 -3.02 -21.02
C ALA A 100 -10.86 -2.72 -19.74
N VAL A 101 -10.41 -1.78 -18.92
CA VAL A 101 -11.07 -1.34 -17.68
C VAL A 101 -12.13 -0.26 -17.95
N LEU A 102 -12.09 0.40 -19.11
CA LEU A 102 -12.99 1.50 -19.44
C LEU A 102 -13.98 1.07 -20.52
N PRO A 103 -15.16 0.51 -20.18
CA PRO A 103 -16.11 -0.02 -21.16
C PRO A 103 -16.71 1.02 -22.12
N TRP A 104 -16.40 2.31 -21.91
CA TRP A 104 -16.80 3.43 -22.77
C TRP A 104 -15.67 3.96 -23.66
N VAL A 105 -14.45 3.41 -23.57
CA VAL A 105 -13.36 3.71 -24.50
C VAL A 105 -13.31 2.58 -25.52
N GLU A 106 -13.49 2.90 -26.80
CA GLU A 106 -13.49 1.92 -27.89
C GLU A 106 -12.20 1.07 -27.86
N ASP A 107 -12.34 -0.25 -28.03
CA ASP A 107 -11.29 -1.30 -27.94
C ASP A 107 -10.10 -1.13 -28.92
N THR A 108 -10.03 -0.02 -29.65
CA THR A 108 -9.02 0.25 -30.68
C THR A 108 -7.62 0.53 -30.11
N HIS A 109 -7.46 0.62 -28.79
CA HIS A 109 -6.20 1.03 -28.13
C HIS A 109 -5.68 0.06 -27.06
N GLY A 110 -6.33 -1.08 -26.82
CA GLY A 110 -5.90 -2.08 -25.83
C GLY A 110 -5.90 -3.49 -26.40
N HIS A 111 -4.75 -4.17 -26.35
CA HIS A 111 -4.69 -5.60 -26.64
C HIS A 111 -4.70 -6.36 -25.32
N SER A 112 -5.71 -7.18 -25.07
CA SER A 112 -5.67 -8.15 -23.96
C SER A 112 -4.52 -9.12 -24.18
N HIS A 113 -3.68 -9.32 -23.17
CA HIS A 113 -2.62 -10.31 -23.26
C HIS A 113 -3.24 -11.71 -23.11
N GLU A 114 -3.20 -12.52 -24.17
CA GLU A 114 -3.53 -13.94 -24.09
C GLU A 114 -2.31 -14.70 -23.55
N GLY A 115 -2.41 -15.31 -22.36
CA GLY A 115 -1.29 -16.05 -21.78
C GLY A 115 -1.40 -16.31 -20.27
N ASN A 116 -0.32 -16.85 -19.69
CA ASN A 116 -0.22 -17.07 -18.25
C ASN A 116 -0.09 -15.72 -17.53
N PRO A 117 -1.00 -15.38 -16.59
CA PRO A 117 -1.00 -14.08 -15.92
C PRO A 117 0.29 -13.82 -15.13
N ILE A 118 0.93 -14.85 -14.56
CA ILE A 118 2.17 -14.68 -13.80
C ILE A 118 3.32 -14.28 -14.72
N VAL A 119 3.39 -14.88 -15.91
CA VAL A 119 4.44 -14.59 -16.90
C VAL A 119 4.28 -13.15 -17.40
N ILE A 120 3.06 -12.73 -17.72
CA ILE A 120 2.76 -11.37 -18.17
C ILE A 120 3.20 -10.33 -17.13
N LEU A 121 2.88 -10.57 -15.84
CA LEU A 121 3.30 -9.66 -14.77
C LEU A 121 4.82 -9.66 -14.58
N ALA A 122 5.47 -10.82 -14.67
CA ALA A 122 6.93 -10.91 -14.57
C ALA A 122 7.64 -10.16 -15.70
N GLU A 123 7.14 -10.26 -16.93
CA GLU A 123 7.65 -9.52 -18.09
C GLU A 123 7.56 -8.01 -17.88
N HIS A 124 6.47 -7.51 -17.29
CA HIS A 124 6.33 -6.09 -17.00
C HIS A 124 7.24 -5.63 -15.85
N LEU A 125 7.40 -6.44 -14.80
CA LEU A 125 8.31 -6.15 -13.69
C LEU A 125 9.77 -6.03 -14.15
N VAL A 126 10.19 -6.86 -15.12
CA VAL A 126 11.57 -6.89 -15.62
C VAL A 126 11.76 -5.94 -16.81
N GLY A 127 10.76 -5.80 -17.67
CA GLY A 127 10.81 -4.98 -18.87
C GLY A 127 10.77 -3.48 -18.60
N SER A 128 10.21 -3.07 -17.47
CA SER A 128 10.15 -1.68 -17.03
C SER A 128 10.86 -1.53 -15.67
N PRO A 129 12.12 -1.03 -15.65
CA PRO A 129 12.89 -0.89 -14.42
C PRO A 129 12.16 -0.08 -13.35
N ILE A 130 11.37 0.92 -13.76
CA ILE A 130 10.63 1.76 -12.83
C ILE A 130 9.45 1.02 -12.20
N ASP A 131 8.76 0.17 -12.95
CA ASP A 131 7.66 -0.64 -12.41
C ASP A 131 8.21 -1.69 -11.45
N GLY A 132 9.32 -2.34 -11.79
CA GLY A 132 10.03 -3.26 -10.90
C GLY A 132 10.43 -2.61 -9.57
N ILE A 133 11.05 -1.43 -9.62
CA ILE A 133 11.46 -0.68 -8.41
C ILE A 133 10.23 -0.26 -7.58
N SER A 134 9.19 0.28 -8.22
CA SER A 134 7.95 0.69 -7.54
C SER A 134 7.27 -0.48 -6.84
N LYS A 135 7.05 -1.60 -7.54
CA LYS A 135 6.39 -2.77 -6.94
C LYS A 135 7.22 -3.43 -5.84
N THR A 136 8.55 -3.38 -5.95
CA THR A 136 9.45 -3.84 -4.88
C THR A 136 9.28 -2.95 -3.63
N ALA A 137 9.33 -1.62 -3.80
CA ALA A 137 9.17 -0.68 -2.68
C ALA A 137 7.79 -0.79 -2.02
N GLU A 138 6.73 -0.89 -2.81
CA GLU A 138 5.36 -1.06 -2.32
C GLU A 138 5.19 -2.38 -1.55
N THR A 139 5.75 -3.48 -2.07
CA THR A 139 5.66 -4.79 -1.41
C THR A 139 6.43 -4.79 -0.09
N LEU A 140 7.65 -4.23 -0.07
CA LEU A 140 8.43 -4.10 1.17
C LEU A 140 7.71 -3.23 2.20
N LEU A 141 7.09 -2.12 1.77
CA LEU A 141 6.31 -1.28 2.65
C LEU A 141 5.10 -2.05 3.21
N LEU A 142 4.35 -2.74 2.35
CA LEU A 142 3.21 -3.57 2.74
C LEU A 142 3.62 -4.58 3.82
N LEU A 143 4.67 -5.36 3.58
CA LEU A 143 5.16 -6.35 4.53
C LEU A 143 5.57 -5.72 5.86
N THR A 144 6.28 -4.59 5.80
CA THR A 144 6.70 -3.85 7.01
C THR A 144 5.48 -3.39 7.83
N LEU A 145 4.46 -2.82 7.17
CA LEU A 145 3.25 -2.36 7.83
C LEU A 145 2.44 -3.53 8.42
N VAL A 146 2.32 -4.65 7.71
CA VAL A 146 1.65 -5.86 8.24
C VAL A 146 2.36 -6.37 9.49
N LEU A 147 3.69 -6.42 9.48
CA LEU A 147 4.49 -6.82 10.66
C LEU A 147 4.27 -5.86 11.84
N LEU A 148 4.19 -4.54 11.59
CA LEU A 148 3.90 -3.55 12.63
C LEU A 148 2.49 -3.70 13.20
N VAL A 149 1.48 -3.97 12.38
CA VAL A 149 0.10 -4.25 12.85
C VAL A 149 0.07 -5.54 13.68
N TYR A 150 0.71 -6.61 13.19
CA TYR A 150 0.81 -7.87 13.92
C TYR A 150 1.47 -7.69 15.30
N ALA A 151 2.55 -6.93 15.35
CA ALA A 151 3.23 -6.62 16.61
C ALA A 151 2.32 -5.85 17.58
N GLU A 152 1.56 -4.87 17.10
CA GLU A 152 0.59 -4.13 17.94
C GLU A 152 -0.47 -5.05 18.55
N TYR A 153 -1.00 -5.98 17.74
CA TYR A 153 -2.02 -6.93 18.17
C TYR A 153 -1.49 -7.94 19.20
N ALA A 154 -0.28 -8.45 18.99
CA ALA A 154 0.35 -9.39 19.91
C ALA A 154 0.53 -8.78 21.32
N HIS A 155 1.01 -7.54 21.42
CA HIS A 155 1.15 -6.85 22.71
C HIS A 155 -0.20 -6.65 23.41
N SER A 156 -1.25 -6.32 22.66
CA SER A 156 -2.60 -6.14 23.21
C SER A 156 -3.20 -7.45 23.76
N SER A 157 -2.71 -8.60 23.30
CA SER A 157 -3.19 -9.92 23.72
C SER A 157 -2.52 -10.40 25.02
N ASP A 158 -1.26 -10.05 25.22
CA ASP A 158 -0.49 -10.41 26.43
C ASP A 158 -0.94 -9.62 27.67
N ASP A 159 -1.43 -8.40 27.48
CA ASP A 159 -1.96 -7.53 28.56
C ASP A 159 -3.42 -7.86 28.94
N ALA A 160 -4.04 -8.88 28.33
CA ALA A 160 -5.38 -9.29 28.71
C ALA A 160 -5.38 -9.86 30.14
N PRO A 161 -6.20 -9.33 31.07
CA PRO A 161 -6.18 -9.80 32.46
C PRO A 161 -6.50 -11.29 32.51
N SER A 162 -5.61 -12.07 33.15
CA SER A 162 -5.93 -13.44 33.48
C SER A 162 -7.18 -13.43 34.33
N VAL A 163 -8.26 -14.06 33.83
CA VAL A 163 -9.44 -14.32 34.64
C VAL A 163 -8.93 -15.19 35.78
N SER A 164 -8.71 -14.58 36.96
CA SER A 164 -8.40 -15.32 38.17
C SER A 164 -9.58 -16.24 38.40
N SER A 165 -9.39 -17.53 38.11
CA SER A 165 -10.25 -18.58 38.62
C SER A 165 -10.20 -18.44 40.13
N THR A 166 -11.18 -17.74 40.67
CA THR A 166 -11.38 -17.61 42.11
C THR A 166 -11.55 -19.04 42.61
N ASP A 167 -10.50 -19.50 43.28
CA ASP A 167 -10.46 -20.73 44.04
C ASP A 167 -11.62 -20.70 45.04
N SER A 168 -12.69 -21.43 44.74
CA SER A 168 -13.75 -21.69 45.70
C SER A 168 -13.26 -22.80 46.63
N SER A 169 -12.41 -22.45 47.58
CA SER A 169 -12.09 -23.29 48.72
C SER A 169 -13.31 -23.28 49.65
N ASP A 170 -13.85 -24.47 49.90
CA ASP A 170 -14.85 -24.82 50.92
C ASP A 170 -14.54 -24.20 52.30
N PRO A 171 -15.57 -23.92 53.11
CA PRO A 171 -15.50 -24.13 54.54
C PRO A 171 -16.25 -25.42 54.91
N GLU A 172 -15.50 -26.45 55.32
CA GLU A 172 -15.97 -27.36 56.36
C GLU A 172 -16.25 -26.53 57.63
N ASP A 173 -17.49 -26.51 58.12
CA ASP A 173 -17.87 -26.76 59.52
C ASP A 173 -19.35 -26.38 59.77
N GLY A 174 -20.12 -27.36 60.28
CA GLY A 174 -21.50 -27.20 60.78
C GLY A 174 -22.32 -28.47 60.78
#